data_AF-A0A372K0B7-F1
#
_entry.id   AF-A0A372K0B7-F1
#
_cell.length_a   1.000
_cell.length_b   1.000
_cell.length_c   1.000
_cell.angle_alpha   90.00
_cell.angle_beta   90.00
_cell.angle_gamma   90.00
#
_symmetry.space_group_name_H-M   'P 1'
#
loop_
_entity.id
_entity.type
_entity.pdbx_description
1 polymer ?
#
loop_
_entity_poly.entity_id
_entity_poly.type
_entity_poly.pdbx_seq_one_letter_code
_entity_poly.pdbx_strand_id
1 'polypeptide(L)'
;MRAKPCVAAVAVTVTVVAVLLSAGLAPSRAAAQAFESGSRAELYRRHVLGGKDVQCRTNASCAALGVEALNAGHIRDAQALVDMEAMLADAATLQAEEENAPKAIGSAESRVDMALVHEGDVQASEDAFANARAYYRSAITRASHSAEDPMLSRVRTVAQQRLAGIADKNVVQGPPAAGTHFARYMNLGAWSSVTLTPLKGRRGEYRLDAEFVYPSVGQDGNPQASTGSVVANVRFFGGIARVPVSDVPRGALIEATSHLANPAPYEGRPDRCLLEFRLSEPETLEVLTHGSADACGFGARVTADGAYYLKTDS
;
A
#
# COMPACT_ATOMS: atom_id res chain seq x y z
N MET A 1 -48.15 78.46 17.14
CA MET A 1 -49.54 78.15 17.56
C MET A 1 -49.98 76.86 16.86
N ARG A 2 -50.64 75.99 17.64
CA ARG A 2 -51.55 74.85 17.33
C ARG A 2 -51.78 74.52 15.83
N ALA A 3 -51.83 73.27 15.37
CA ALA A 3 -52.52 72.14 15.99
C ALA A 3 -52.06 70.78 15.41
N LYS A 4 -52.13 69.73 16.25
CA LYS A 4 -52.35 68.35 15.80
C LYS A 4 -53.83 68.18 15.44
N PRO A 5 -54.14 67.26 14.51
CA PRO A 5 -55.14 66.24 14.84
C PRO A 5 -54.60 64.81 14.64
N CYS A 6 -55.11 63.95 15.52
CA CYS A 6 -54.97 62.49 15.53
C CYS A 6 -55.82 61.80 14.43
N VAL A 7 -55.63 60.47 14.36
CA VAL A 7 -56.49 59.41 13.78
C VAL A 7 -56.11 59.06 12.32
N ALA A 8 -55.85 57.82 11.88
CA ALA A 8 -56.24 56.50 12.37
C ALA A 8 -55.09 55.46 12.25
N ALA A 9 -55.12 54.47 13.15
CA ALA A 9 -54.31 53.26 13.07
C ALA A 9 -54.76 52.37 11.90
N VAL A 10 -53.82 51.89 11.09
CA VAL A 10 -53.97 50.68 10.29
C VAL A 10 -52.81 49.77 10.65
N ALA A 11 -53.13 48.73 11.41
CA ALA A 11 -52.21 47.64 11.72
C ALA A 11 -51.97 46.86 10.43
N VAL A 12 -50.78 46.96 9.86
CA VAL A 12 -50.31 46.01 8.86
C VAL A 12 -49.80 44.80 9.62
N THR A 13 -50.65 43.77 9.70
CA THR A 13 -50.27 42.42 10.12
C THR A 13 -49.26 41.88 9.12
N VAL A 14 -47.97 41.91 9.46
CA VAL A 14 -46.96 41.10 8.80
C VAL A 14 -47.15 39.67 9.30
N THR A 15 -47.81 38.85 8.50
CA THR A 15 -47.87 37.40 8.67
C THR A 15 -46.46 36.85 8.49
N VAL A 16 -45.74 36.68 9.61
CA VAL A 16 -44.54 35.83 9.64
C VAL A 16 -45.03 34.41 9.41
N VAL A 17 -44.82 33.90 8.20
CA VAL A 17 -44.95 32.47 7.92
C VAL A 17 -43.88 31.77 8.77
N ALA A 18 -44.32 31.18 9.87
CA ALA A 18 -43.52 30.28 10.68
C ALA A 18 -43.21 29.04 9.84
N VAL A 19 -42.02 29.02 9.23
CA VAL A 19 -41.43 27.80 8.70
C VAL A 19 -41.08 26.92 9.89
N LEU A 20 -41.89 25.88 10.11
CA LEU A 20 -41.58 24.76 10.98
C LEU A 20 -40.40 23.98 10.36
N LEU A 21 -39.19 24.48 10.58
CA LEU A 21 -37.97 23.66 10.54
C LEU A 21 -37.76 23.13 11.96
N SER A 22 -38.44 22.03 12.26
CA SER A 22 -38.17 21.24 13.46
C SER A 22 -36.74 20.71 13.35
N ALA A 23 -35.82 21.47 13.93
CA ALA A 23 -34.46 21.10 14.22
C ALA A 23 -34.47 19.82 15.08
N GLY A 24 -34.20 18.70 14.41
CA GLY A 24 -33.78 17.45 15.02
C GLY A 24 -32.37 17.10 14.57
N LEU A 25 -31.46 18.07 14.56
CA LEU A 25 -30.01 17.82 14.56
C LEU A 25 -29.64 17.29 15.95
N ALA A 26 -29.99 16.03 16.23
CA ALA A 26 -29.29 15.30 17.25
C ALA A 26 -27.90 15.00 16.66
N PRO A 27 -26.79 15.54 17.20
CA PRO A 27 -25.50 14.97 16.88
C PRO A 27 -25.58 13.52 17.32
N SER A 28 -25.38 12.60 16.38
CA SER A 28 -25.29 11.18 16.71
C SER A 28 -24.22 11.06 17.80
N ARG A 29 -24.62 10.60 19.00
CA ARG A 29 -23.67 10.38 20.09
C ARG A 29 -22.56 9.38 19.71
N ALA A 30 -22.78 8.60 18.64
CA ALA A 30 -21.77 7.76 18.00
C ALA A 30 -20.62 8.57 17.34
N ALA A 31 -20.92 9.72 16.70
CA ALA A 31 -19.88 10.58 16.13
C ALA A 31 -19.12 11.36 17.22
N ALA A 32 -19.80 11.73 18.32
CA ALA A 32 -19.17 12.43 19.45
C ALA A 32 -18.28 11.54 20.32
N GLN A 33 -18.62 10.25 20.48
CA GLN A 33 -17.76 9.29 21.18
C GLN A 33 -16.48 8.95 20.39
N ALA A 34 -16.50 9.06 19.06
CA ALA A 34 -15.31 8.96 18.22
C ALA A 34 -14.30 10.11 18.42
N PHE A 35 -14.71 11.25 19.01
CA PHE A 35 -13.81 12.36 19.31
C PHE A 35 -13.04 12.18 20.62
N GLU A 36 -13.55 11.41 21.59
CA GLU A 36 -12.88 11.14 22.87
C GLU A 36 -12.02 9.86 22.88
N SER A 37 -12.22 8.96 21.92
CA SER A 37 -11.35 7.79 21.69
C SER A 37 -11.16 7.57 20.19
N GLY A 38 -10.35 8.44 19.56
CA GLY A 38 -10.16 8.49 18.10
C GLY A 38 -10.06 7.11 17.46
N SER A 39 -10.82 6.88 16.38
CA SER A 39 -10.68 5.68 15.55
C SER A 39 -9.24 5.59 15.02
N ARG A 40 -8.71 4.38 14.78
CA ARG A 40 -7.31 4.20 14.34
C ARG A 40 -7.09 4.92 13.02
N ALA A 41 -8.11 4.93 12.15
CA ALA A 41 -8.08 5.67 10.89
C ALA A 41 -7.97 7.19 11.08
N GLU A 42 -8.75 7.79 11.98
CA GLU A 42 -8.69 9.23 12.24
C GLU A 42 -7.36 9.62 12.90
N LEU A 43 -6.85 8.79 13.82
CA LEU A 43 -5.55 9.02 14.44
C LEU A 43 -4.41 8.92 13.42
N TYR A 44 -4.42 7.90 12.55
CA TYR A 44 -3.44 7.77 11.47
C TYR A 44 -3.52 8.94 10.49
N ARG A 45 -4.73 9.38 10.11
CA ARG A 45 -4.90 10.55 9.24
C ARG A 45 -4.32 11.82 9.87
N ARG A 46 -4.50 12.03 11.17
CA ARG A 46 -3.88 13.16 11.90
C ARG A 46 -2.37 13.05 11.94
N HIS A 47 -1.82 11.85 12.10
CA HIS A 47 -0.39 11.60 12.03
C HIS A 47 0.16 11.97 10.65
N VAL A 48 -0.47 11.48 9.57
CA VAL A 48 -0.07 11.75 8.18
C VAL A 48 -0.07 13.23 7.83
N LEU A 49 -1.08 13.98 8.31
CA LEU A 49 -1.23 15.42 8.07
C LEU A 49 -0.47 16.29 9.09
N GLY A 50 0.01 15.71 10.18
CA GLY A 50 0.63 16.43 11.29
C GLY A 50 1.92 17.12 10.85
N GLY A 51 1.98 18.45 11.03
CA GLY A 51 3.19 19.23 10.76
C GLY A 51 3.57 19.38 9.29
N LYS A 52 2.74 18.91 8.34
CA LYS A 52 2.98 19.05 6.91
C LYS A 52 2.13 20.18 6.31
N ASP A 53 2.78 21.09 5.59
CA ASP A 53 2.10 22.13 4.81
C ASP A 53 1.76 21.59 3.42
N VAL A 54 0.77 20.69 3.35
CA VAL A 54 0.32 20.10 2.08
C VAL A 54 -0.98 20.78 1.63
N GLN A 55 -1.02 21.15 0.35
CA GLN A 55 -2.15 21.87 -0.26
C GLN A 55 -3.43 21.02 -0.37
N CYS A 56 -3.30 19.70 -0.23
CA CYS A 56 -4.40 18.76 -0.26
C CYS A 56 -4.62 18.11 1.12
N ARG A 57 -5.88 17.80 1.43
CA ARG A 57 -6.26 17.16 2.72
C ARG A 57 -7.14 15.92 2.56
N THR A 58 -7.45 15.57 1.32
CA THR A 58 -8.17 14.34 0.97
C THR A 58 -7.41 13.63 -0.15
N ASN A 59 -7.46 12.30 -0.18
CA ASN A 59 -6.87 11.49 -1.24
C ASN A 59 -7.25 12.02 -2.65
N ALA A 60 -8.55 12.29 -2.89
CA ALA A 60 -9.01 12.79 -4.19
C ALA A 60 -8.43 14.18 -4.56
N SER A 61 -8.29 15.09 -3.59
CA SER A 61 -7.66 16.40 -3.84
C SER A 61 -6.15 16.26 -4.11
N CYS A 62 -5.47 15.34 -3.44
CA CYS A 62 -4.04 15.08 -3.66
C CYS A 62 -3.82 14.44 -5.04
N ALA A 63 -4.65 13.47 -5.42
CA ALA A 63 -4.63 12.85 -6.74
C ALA A 63 -4.78 13.89 -7.86
N ALA A 64 -5.79 14.76 -7.75
CA ALA A 64 -6.04 15.79 -8.76
C ALA A 64 -4.86 16.75 -8.90
N LEU A 65 -4.33 17.27 -7.78
CA LEU A 65 -3.18 18.17 -7.82
C LEU A 65 -1.91 17.45 -8.31
N GLY A 66 -1.70 16.19 -7.93
CA GLY A 66 -0.55 15.39 -8.33
C GLY A 66 -0.52 15.14 -9.84
N VAL A 67 -1.66 14.77 -10.43
CA VAL A 67 -1.80 14.61 -11.88
C VAL A 67 -1.55 15.93 -12.62
N GLU A 68 -2.10 17.05 -12.14
CA GLU A 68 -1.85 18.37 -12.75
C GLU A 68 -0.38 18.78 -12.64
N ALA A 69 0.26 18.56 -11.49
CA ALA A 69 1.69 18.81 -11.30
C ALA A 69 2.53 17.95 -12.25
N LEU A 70 2.19 16.67 -12.41
CA LEU A 70 2.87 15.75 -13.33
C LEU A 70 2.73 16.21 -14.79
N ASN A 71 1.51 16.58 -15.20
CA ASN A 71 1.23 17.11 -16.54
C ASN A 71 1.98 18.43 -16.82
N ALA A 72 2.20 19.25 -15.78
CA ALA A 72 3.01 20.47 -15.86
C ALA A 72 4.53 20.21 -15.84
N GLY A 73 4.97 18.96 -15.70
CA GLY A 73 6.39 18.58 -15.60
C GLY A 73 7.01 18.86 -14.23
N HIS A 74 6.20 19.17 -13.21
CA HIS A 74 6.65 19.40 -11.83
C HIS A 74 6.77 18.05 -11.09
N ILE A 75 7.71 17.22 -11.52
CA ILE A 75 7.80 15.80 -11.10
C ILE A 75 7.94 15.64 -9.58
N ARG A 76 8.76 16.48 -8.92
CA ARG A 76 8.95 16.41 -7.46
C ARG A 76 7.69 16.81 -6.68
N ASP A 77 6.96 17.81 -7.16
CA ASP A 77 5.70 18.22 -6.53
C ASP A 77 4.66 17.12 -6.72
N ALA A 78 4.61 16.52 -7.91
CA ALA A 78 3.75 15.37 -8.20
C ALA A 78 4.06 14.20 -7.26
N GLN A 79 5.34 13.82 -7.10
CA GLN A 79 5.74 12.77 -6.17
C GLN A 79 5.25 13.04 -4.74
N ALA A 80 5.49 14.25 -4.20
CA ALA A 80 5.06 14.59 -2.85
C ALA A 80 3.53 14.56 -2.67
N LEU A 81 2.78 14.92 -3.71
CA LEU A 81 1.32 14.89 -3.72
C LEU A 81 0.78 13.46 -3.82
N VAL A 82 1.38 12.60 -4.64
CA VAL A 82 0.98 11.20 -4.79
C VAL A 82 1.38 10.37 -3.57
N ASP A 83 2.53 10.64 -2.95
CA ASP A 83 2.89 10.05 -1.64
C ASP A 83 1.80 10.34 -0.59
N MET A 84 1.32 11.58 -0.56
CA MET A 84 0.23 11.99 0.33
C MET A 84 -1.11 11.36 -0.07
N GLU A 85 -1.38 11.23 -1.38
CA GLU A 85 -2.55 10.52 -1.91
C GLU A 85 -2.60 9.08 -1.37
N ALA A 86 -1.49 8.34 -1.46
CA ALA A 86 -1.37 6.96 -1.01
C ALA A 86 -1.63 6.83 0.49
N MET A 87 -0.96 7.67 1.31
CA MET A 87 -1.15 7.67 2.77
C MET A 87 -2.62 7.98 3.16
N LEU A 88 -3.28 8.91 2.47
CA LEU A 88 -4.69 9.22 2.71
C LEU A 88 -5.65 8.15 2.18
N ALA A 89 -5.27 7.39 1.15
CA ALA A 89 -6.01 6.21 0.70
C ALA A 89 -5.96 5.09 1.75
N ASP A 90 -4.80 4.85 2.33
CA ASP A 90 -4.63 3.88 3.41
C ASP A 90 -5.45 4.25 4.64
N ALA A 91 -5.51 5.54 5.00
CA ALA A 91 -6.39 6.02 6.07
C ALA A 91 -7.88 5.72 5.78
N ALA A 92 -8.31 5.84 4.52
CA ALA A 92 -9.67 5.50 4.12
C ALA A 92 -9.93 3.98 4.20
N THR A 93 -8.92 3.16 3.89
CA THR A 93 -9.01 1.70 4.02
C THR A 93 -9.20 1.30 5.48
N LEU A 94 -8.41 1.87 6.40
CA LEU A 94 -8.57 1.65 7.84
C LEU A 94 -9.98 2.02 8.32
N GLN A 95 -10.50 3.17 7.90
CA GLN A 95 -11.82 3.62 8.32
C GLN A 95 -12.90 2.64 7.85
N ALA A 96 -12.80 2.16 6.61
CA ALA A 96 -13.75 1.22 6.04
C ALA A 96 -13.71 -0.16 6.72
N GLU A 97 -12.52 -0.62 7.12
CA GLU A 97 -12.32 -1.82 7.92
C GLU A 97 -12.95 -1.69 9.32
N GLU A 98 -12.72 -0.56 10.01
CA GLU A 98 -13.27 -0.30 11.34
C GLU A 98 -14.81 -0.24 11.34
N GLU A 99 -15.38 0.36 10.31
CA GLU A 99 -16.84 0.43 10.11
C GLU A 99 -17.46 -0.91 9.67
N ASN A 100 -16.64 -1.93 9.35
CA ASN A 100 -17.07 -3.19 8.75
C ASN A 100 -18.04 -2.97 7.58
N ALA A 101 -17.69 -2.04 6.68
CA ALA A 101 -18.54 -1.62 5.57
C ALA A 101 -17.98 -2.11 4.22
N PRO A 102 -18.41 -3.28 3.69
CA PRO A 102 -17.79 -3.90 2.52
C PRO A 102 -17.76 -3.01 1.27
N LYS A 103 -18.80 -2.18 1.06
CA LYS A 103 -18.85 -1.21 -0.05
C LYS A 103 -17.83 -0.08 0.11
N ALA A 104 -17.56 0.34 1.35
CA ALA A 104 -16.53 1.34 1.62
C ALA A 104 -15.13 0.75 1.44
N ILE A 105 -14.93 -0.54 1.78
CA ILE A 105 -13.66 -1.26 1.60
C ILE A 105 -13.27 -1.28 0.12
N GLY A 106 -14.16 -1.72 -0.77
CA GLY A 106 -13.88 -1.75 -2.21
C GLY A 106 -13.53 -0.35 -2.77
N SER A 107 -14.23 0.69 -2.32
CA SER A 107 -13.92 2.08 -2.72
C SER A 107 -12.57 2.56 -2.20
N ALA A 108 -12.21 2.23 -0.95
CA ALA A 108 -10.93 2.61 -0.37
C ALA A 108 -9.76 1.88 -1.01
N GLU A 109 -9.91 0.57 -1.24
CA GLU A 109 -8.95 -0.25 -1.98
C GLU A 109 -8.71 0.29 -3.40
N SER A 110 -9.78 0.73 -4.09
CA SER A 110 -9.66 1.35 -5.41
C SER A 110 -8.82 2.63 -5.39
N ARG A 111 -8.88 3.41 -4.29
CA ARG A 111 -8.07 4.64 -4.15
C ARG A 111 -6.60 4.32 -3.92
N VAL A 112 -6.30 3.27 -3.15
CA VAL A 112 -4.93 2.79 -2.96
C VAL A 112 -4.36 2.34 -4.31
N ASP A 113 -5.11 1.54 -5.07
CA ASP A 113 -4.65 1.04 -6.36
C ASP A 113 -4.46 2.19 -7.37
N MET A 114 -5.29 3.24 -7.35
CA MET A 114 -5.07 4.43 -8.18
C MET A 114 -3.85 5.23 -7.75
N ALA A 115 -3.61 5.38 -6.44
CA ALA A 115 -2.41 6.05 -5.96
C ALA A 115 -1.13 5.32 -6.45
N LEU A 116 -1.14 3.98 -6.43
CA LEU A 116 -0.06 3.19 -7.04
C LEU A 116 0.07 3.41 -8.55
N VAL A 117 -1.05 3.58 -9.28
CA VAL A 117 -0.98 3.95 -10.71
C VAL A 117 -0.32 5.33 -10.87
N HIS A 118 -0.70 6.32 -10.07
CA HIS A 118 -0.09 7.64 -10.14
C HIS A 118 1.40 7.62 -9.75
N GLU A 119 1.80 6.82 -8.77
CA GLU A 119 3.22 6.58 -8.45
C GLU A 119 3.96 6.00 -9.66
N GLY A 120 3.34 5.03 -10.34
CA GLY A 120 3.89 4.47 -11.58
C GLY A 120 4.01 5.52 -12.69
N ASP A 121 3.04 6.43 -12.83
CA ASP A 121 3.07 7.51 -13.82
C ASP A 121 4.22 8.49 -13.51
N VAL A 122 4.45 8.84 -12.25
CA VAL A 122 5.60 9.65 -11.80
C VAL A 122 6.92 8.97 -12.16
N GLN A 123 7.09 7.69 -11.79
CA GLN A 123 8.32 6.95 -12.11
C GLN A 123 8.54 6.80 -13.62
N ALA A 124 7.47 6.61 -14.40
CA ALA A 124 7.57 6.54 -15.86
C ALA A 124 8.02 7.88 -16.47
N SER A 125 7.65 9.01 -15.86
CA SER A 125 8.11 10.34 -16.30
C SER A 125 9.59 10.61 -16.03
N GLU A 126 10.19 9.88 -15.10
CA GLU A 126 11.62 9.88 -14.78
C GLU A 126 12.41 8.81 -15.57
N ASP A 127 11.77 8.16 -16.55
CA ASP A 127 12.31 7.00 -17.29
C ASP A 127 12.70 5.80 -16.39
N ALA A 128 12.25 5.78 -15.13
CA ALA A 128 12.44 4.70 -14.17
C ALA A 128 11.44 3.56 -14.43
N PHE A 129 11.47 2.99 -15.64
CA PHE A 129 10.44 2.05 -16.10
C PHE A 129 10.32 0.77 -15.28
N ALA A 130 11.40 0.27 -14.67
CA ALA A 130 11.33 -0.86 -13.75
C ALA A 130 10.48 -0.51 -12.52
N ASN A 131 10.72 0.66 -11.91
CA ASN A 131 9.91 1.17 -10.80
C ASN A 131 8.45 1.38 -11.21
N ALA A 132 8.21 1.98 -12.38
CA ALA A 132 6.86 2.19 -12.90
C ALA A 132 6.10 0.85 -13.03
N ARG A 133 6.74 -0.18 -13.62
CA ARG A 133 6.15 -1.52 -13.72
C ARG A 133 5.87 -2.14 -12.36
N ALA A 134 6.76 -1.96 -11.38
CA ALA A 134 6.55 -2.45 -10.03
C ALA A 134 5.29 -1.85 -9.39
N TYR A 135 5.08 -0.54 -9.54
CA TYR A 135 3.87 0.13 -9.07
C TYR A 135 2.60 -0.36 -9.80
N TYR A 136 2.61 -0.40 -11.14
CA TYR A 136 1.45 -0.87 -11.91
C TYR A 136 1.09 -2.33 -11.60
N ARG A 137 2.07 -3.22 -11.53
CA ARG A 137 1.84 -4.62 -11.18
C ARG A 137 1.35 -4.77 -9.74
N SER A 138 1.85 -3.96 -8.81
CA SER A 138 1.32 -3.92 -7.44
C SER A 138 -0.16 -3.55 -7.42
N ALA A 139 -0.59 -2.53 -8.19
CA ALA A 139 -2.00 -2.16 -8.33
C ALA A 139 -2.86 -3.28 -8.93
N ILE A 140 -2.31 -4.08 -9.86
CA ILE A 140 -3.02 -5.19 -10.51
C ILE A 140 -3.20 -6.38 -9.56
N THR A 141 -2.15 -6.76 -8.84
CA THR A 141 -2.09 -8.03 -8.10
C THR A 141 -2.44 -7.91 -6.62
N ARG A 142 -2.68 -6.71 -6.10
CA ARG A 142 -3.01 -6.54 -4.68
C ARG A 142 -4.28 -7.33 -4.37
N ALA A 143 -4.21 -8.14 -3.31
CA ALA A 143 -5.34 -8.91 -2.83
C ALA A 143 -6.45 -7.95 -2.41
N SER A 144 -7.59 -8.01 -3.10
CA SER A 144 -8.78 -7.22 -2.77
C SER A 144 -9.86 -8.15 -2.23
N HIS A 145 -10.58 -7.66 -1.23
CA HIS A 145 -11.69 -8.39 -0.62
C HIS A 145 -12.96 -8.40 -1.50
N SER A 146 -12.94 -7.67 -2.63
CA SER A 146 -14.07 -7.56 -3.56
C SER A 146 -13.61 -7.55 -5.02
N ALA A 147 -13.24 -8.73 -5.55
CA ALA A 147 -12.84 -8.89 -6.95
C ALA A 147 -13.91 -8.43 -7.97
N GLU A 148 -15.17 -8.25 -7.54
CA GLU A 148 -16.31 -7.82 -8.35
C GLU A 148 -16.61 -6.32 -8.25
N ASP A 149 -15.82 -5.52 -7.51
CA ASP A 149 -16.04 -4.08 -7.42
C ASP A 149 -15.77 -3.38 -8.78
N PRO A 150 -16.74 -2.62 -9.33
CA PRO A 150 -16.60 -2.02 -10.65
C PRO A 150 -15.60 -0.85 -10.68
N MET A 151 -15.36 -0.17 -9.55
CA MET A 151 -14.31 0.85 -9.48
C MET A 151 -12.95 0.16 -9.52
N LEU A 152 -12.75 -0.86 -8.70
CA LEU A 152 -11.49 -1.62 -8.66
C LEU A 152 -11.16 -2.22 -10.04
N SER A 153 -12.15 -2.75 -10.75
CA SER A 153 -11.99 -3.24 -12.12
C SER A 153 -11.51 -2.15 -13.09
N ARG A 154 -12.04 -0.92 -12.99
CA ARG A 154 -11.61 0.21 -13.82
C ARG A 154 -10.17 0.62 -13.51
N VAL A 155 -9.81 0.70 -12.23
CA VAL A 155 -8.45 1.05 -11.80
C VAL A 155 -7.44 0.03 -12.32
N ARG A 156 -7.73 -1.27 -12.17
CA ARG A 156 -6.88 -2.34 -12.72
C ARG A 156 -6.76 -2.28 -14.23
N THR A 157 -7.83 -1.91 -14.93
CA THR A 157 -7.79 -1.69 -16.39
C THR A 157 -6.82 -0.55 -16.73
N VAL A 158 -6.85 0.56 -15.99
CA VAL A 158 -5.90 1.67 -16.19
C VAL A 158 -4.46 1.20 -15.92
N ALA A 159 -4.21 0.50 -14.81
CA ALA A 159 -2.89 -0.04 -14.48
C ALA A 159 -2.37 -0.98 -15.58
N GLN A 160 -3.23 -1.85 -16.13
CA GLN A 160 -2.89 -2.73 -17.26
C GLN A 160 -2.56 -1.94 -18.52
N GLN A 161 -3.34 -0.90 -18.84
CA GLN A 161 -3.06 -0.03 -19.99
C GLN A 161 -1.72 0.69 -19.84
N ARG A 162 -1.42 1.21 -18.65
CA ARG A 162 -0.14 1.86 -18.35
C ARG A 162 1.03 0.89 -18.46
N LEU A 163 0.89 -0.30 -17.86
CA LEU A 163 1.87 -1.38 -17.95
C LEU A 163 2.14 -1.78 -19.41
N ALA A 164 1.09 -1.96 -20.20
CA ALA A 164 1.20 -2.29 -21.63
C ALA A 164 1.91 -1.18 -22.43
N GLY A 165 1.69 0.09 -22.07
CA GLY A 165 2.31 1.24 -22.72
C GLY A 165 3.82 1.36 -22.49
N ILE A 166 4.39 0.63 -21.53
CA ILE A 166 5.83 0.62 -21.22
C ILE A 166 6.45 -0.79 -21.23
N ALA A 167 5.76 -1.77 -21.80
CA ALA A 167 6.10 -3.18 -21.68
C ALA A 167 7.45 -3.56 -22.31
N ASP A 168 7.87 -2.84 -23.35
CA ASP A 168 9.10 -3.07 -24.10
C ASP A 168 10.28 -2.17 -23.66
N LYS A 169 10.03 -1.20 -22.78
CA LYS A 169 11.03 -0.20 -22.38
C LYS A 169 11.96 -0.72 -21.29
N ASN A 170 13.27 -0.79 -21.54
CA ASN A 170 14.30 -1.05 -20.51
C ASN A 170 13.96 -2.26 -19.60
N VAL A 171 13.61 -3.41 -20.19
CA VAL A 171 13.19 -4.61 -19.45
C VAL A 171 14.39 -5.39 -18.93
N VAL A 172 14.42 -5.66 -17.62
CA VAL A 172 15.46 -6.48 -16.98
C VAL A 172 15.05 -7.97 -16.96
N GLN A 173 15.83 -8.81 -17.66
CA GLN A 173 15.51 -10.23 -17.86
C GLN A 173 16.02 -11.17 -16.75
N GLY A 174 16.80 -10.68 -15.79
CA GLY A 174 17.33 -11.49 -14.69
C GLY A 174 18.05 -10.65 -13.64
N PRO A 175 18.47 -11.25 -12.51
CA PRO A 175 19.16 -10.52 -11.45
C PRO A 175 20.40 -9.82 -12.02
N PRO A 176 20.49 -8.47 -11.96
CA PRO A 176 21.64 -7.73 -12.45
C PRO A 176 22.91 -8.15 -11.71
N ALA A 177 24.06 -8.03 -12.39
CA ALA A 177 25.37 -8.38 -11.81
C ALA A 177 25.79 -7.46 -10.66
N ALA A 178 25.13 -6.32 -10.47
CA ALA A 178 25.33 -5.42 -9.33
C ALA A 178 24.45 -5.77 -8.12
N GLY A 179 23.47 -6.65 -8.31
CA GLY A 179 22.41 -6.94 -7.35
C GLY A 179 21.06 -6.39 -7.79
N THR A 180 20.04 -6.70 -6.99
CA THR A 180 18.65 -6.33 -7.26
C THR A 180 17.87 -6.19 -5.97
N HIS A 181 16.90 -5.28 -5.98
CA HIS A 181 15.94 -5.10 -4.92
C HIS A 181 14.54 -5.39 -5.48
N PHE A 182 13.81 -6.29 -4.86
CA PHE A 182 12.41 -6.57 -5.18
C PHE A 182 11.54 -6.10 -4.02
N ALA A 183 10.40 -5.49 -4.32
CA ALA A 183 9.49 -4.99 -3.30
C ALA A 183 8.03 -5.32 -3.65
N ARG A 184 7.21 -5.50 -2.61
CA ARG A 184 5.76 -5.65 -2.72
C ARG A 184 5.06 -4.61 -1.86
N TYR A 185 4.14 -3.85 -2.46
CA TYR A 185 3.36 -2.86 -1.73
C TYR A 185 2.38 -3.54 -0.76
N MET A 186 2.32 -2.98 0.43
CA MET A 186 1.34 -3.29 1.47
C MET A 186 0.63 -1.99 1.90
N ASN A 187 -0.46 -2.11 2.63
CA ASN A 187 -1.15 -0.95 3.20
C ASN A 187 -0.24 -0.14 4.16
N LEU A 188 -0.65 1.09 4.43
CA LEU A 188 0.04 2.07 5.29
C LEU A 188 1.38 2.55 4.73
N GLY A 189 1.51 2.61 3.40
CA GLY A 189 2.73 2.98 2.69
C GLY A 189 3.90 2.01 2.89
N ALA A 190 3.64 0.82 3.45
CA ALA A 190 4.68 -0.15 3.77
C ALA A 190 5.01 -1.05 2.57
N TRP A 191 6.23 -1.59 2.56
CA TRP A 191 6.68 -2.56 1.57
C TRP A 191 7.38 -3.73 2.27
N SER A 192 7.13 -4.95 1.78
CA SER A 192 8.03 -6.08 2.05
C SER A 192 9.09 -6.13 0.96
N SER A 193 10.31 -6.54 1.28
CA SER A 193 11.41 -6.50 0.32
C SER A 193 12.32 -7.73 0.33
N VAL A 194 12.94 -7.98 -0.82
CA VAL A 194 13.97 -9.00 -1.01
C VAL A 194 15.11 -8.40 -1.82
N THR A 195 16.29 -8.36 -1.22
CA THR A 195 17.51 -7.87 -1.86
C THR A 195 18.43 -9.03 -2.16
N LEU A 196 18.94 -9.09 -3.40
CA LEU A 196 19.96 -10.05 -3.81
C LEU A 196 21.24 -9.30 -4.14
N THR A 197 22.29 -9.57 -3.37
CA THR A 197 23.62 -8.99 -3.58
C THR A 197 24.58 -10.07 -4.06
N PRO A 198 25.24 -9.93 -5.23
CA PRO A 198 26.20 -10.92 -5.71
C PRO A 198 27.34 -11.14 -4.72
N LEU A 199 27.72 -12.39 -4.48
CA LEU A 199 28.83 -12.73 -3.60
C LEU A 199 30.17 -12.62 -4.35
N LYS A 200 31.10 -11.83 -3.79
CA LYS A 200 32.43 -11.64 -4.37
C LYS A 200 33.17 -12.98 -4.50
N GLY A 201 33.58 -13.31 -5.72
CA GLY A 201 34.31 -14.55 -6.03
C GLY A 201 33.45 -15.81 -6.16
N ARG A 202 32.13 -15.74 -5.93
CA ARG A 202 31.20 -16.89 -6.04
C ARG A 202 30.18 -16.63 -7.15
N ARG A 203 30.53 -17.02 -8.39
CA ARG A 203 29.73 -16.73 -9.58
C ARG A 203 28.35 -17.41 -9.51
N GLY A 204 27.29 -16.61 -9.70
CA GLY A 204 25.90 -17.09 -9.72
C GLY A 204 25.33 -17.35 -8.33
N GLU A 205 26.02 -16.90 -7.28
CA GLU A 205 25.58 -16.99 -5.89
C GLU A 205 25.39 -15.59 -5.33
N TYR A 206 24.34 -15.43 -4.53
CA TYR A 206 23.88 -14.14 -4.02
C TYR A 206 23.68 -14.23 -2.52
N ARG A 207 23.99 -13.15 -1.80
CA ARG A 207 23.44 -12.91 -0.49
C ARG A 207 22.02 -12.39 -0.66
N LEU A 208 21.07 -13.19 -0.21
CA LEU A 208 19.67 -12.85 -0.06
C LEU A 208 19.47 -12.23 1.31
N ASP A 209 18.89 -11.03 1.33
CA ASP A 209 18.41 -10.34 2.52
C ASP A 209 16.94 -10.00 2.29
N ALA A 210 16.05 -10.69 3.02
CA ALA A 210 14.61 -10.54 2.87
C ALA A 210 14.01 -10.01 4.18
N GLU A 211 13.18 -8.98 4.05
CA GLU A 211 12.41 -8.38 5.14
C GLU A 211 10.93 -8.42 4.79
N PHE A 212 10.16 -9.12 5.61
CA PHE A 212 8.72 -9.28 5.48
C PHE A 212 8.03 -8.48 6.56
N VAL A 213 7.03 -7.69 6.15
CA VAL A 213 6.36 -6.73 7.01
C VAL A 213 4.87 -7.04 7.06
N TYR A 214 4.30 -7.00 8.27
CA TYR A 214 2.86 -6.91 8.47
C TYR A 214 2.55 -5.56 9.14
N PRO A 215 2.08 -4.56 8.37
CA PRO A 215 1.82 -3.22 8.89
C PRO A 215 0.48 -3.15 9.62
N SER A 216 0.39 -2.24 10.58
CA SER A 216 -0.77 -2.03 11.45
C SER A 216 -0.79 -0.60 12.01
N VAL A 217 -1.83 -0.25 12.79
CA VAL A 217 -1.94 1.05 13.46
C VAL A 217 -2.20 0.82 14.93
N GLY A 218 -1.34 1.38 15.78
CA GLY A 218 -1.43 1.30 17.23
C GLY A 218 -2.59 2.10 17.82
N GLN A 219 -2.83 1.95 19.12
CA GLN A 219 -3.87 2.71 19.84
C GLN A 219 -3.54 4.20 19.97
N ASP A 220 -2.28 4.57 19.77
CA ASP A 220 -1.78 5.95 19.74
C ASP A 220 -1.91 6.61 18.36
N GLY A 221 -2.39 5.87 17.35
CA GLY A 221 -2.49 6.37 15.97
C GLY A 221 -1.25 6.24 15.13
N ASN A 222 -0.14 5.80 15.73
CA ASN A 222 1.11 5.67 15.01
C ASN A 222 1.12 4.36 14.20
N PRO A 223 1.75 4.38 13.00
CA PRO A 223 2.01 3.15 12.26
C PRO A 223 2.90 2.23 13.07
N GLN A 224 2.57 0.94 13.09
CA GLN A 224 3.34 -0.11 13.73
C GLN A 224 3.48 -1.29 12.78
N ALA A 225 4.51 -2.11 12.93
CA ALA A 225 4.66 -3.29 12.12
C ALA A 225 5.25 -4.46 12.90
N SER A 226 4.76 -5.67 12.61
CA SER A 226 5.49 -6.89 12.89
C SER A 226 6.40 -7.19 11.72
N THR A 227 7.62 -7.63 11.99
CA THR A 227 8.58 -7.99 10.94
C THR A 227 9.10 -9.41 11.10
N GLY A 228 9.52 -10.00 9.98
CA GLY A 228 10.28 -11.24 9.91
C GLY A 228 11.38 -11.09 8.89
N SER A 229 12.54 -11.69 9.12
CA SER A 229 13.66 -11.56 8.19
C SER A 229 14.37 -12.88 7.94
N VAL A 230 14.95 -12.99 6.74
CA VAL A 230 15.75 -14.13 6.33
C VAL A 230 17.01 -13.64 5.64
N VAL A 231 18.14 -14.13 6.11
CA VAL A 231 19.45 -13.85 5.51
C VAL A 231 20.08 -15.18 5.11
N ALA A 232 20.36 -15.34 3.81
CA ALA A 232 20.89 -16.58 3.25
C ALA A 232 21.86 -16.30 2.11
N ASN A 233 22.85 -17.17 1.94
CA ASN A 233 23.56 -17.28 0.68
C ASN A 233 22.81 -18.27 -0.21
N VAL A 234 22.39 -17.84 -1.40
CA VAL A 234 21.53 -18.60 -2.29
C VAL A 234 22.13 -18.76 -3.68
N ARG A 235 21.71 -19.82 -4.35
CA ARG A 235 21.90 -20.00 -5.79
C ARG A 235 20.56 -20.36 -6.43
N PHE A 236 20.23 -19.67 -7.51
CA PHE A 236 19.02 -19.98 -8.29
C PHE A 236 19.31 -21.10 -9.28
N PHE A 237 18.61 -22.23 -9.14
CA PHE A 237 18.63 -23.35 -10.07
C PHE A 237 17.33 -23.34 -10.87
N GLY A 238 17.42 -23.14 -12.19
CA GLY A 238 16.22 -23.01 -13.03
C GLY A 238 15.29 -21.86 -12.60
N GLY A 239 15.87 -20.77 -12.07
CA GLY A 239 15.10 -19.63 -11.56
C GLY A 239 14.54 -19.81 -10.15
N ILE A 240 14.87 -20.89 -9.45
CA ILE A 240 14.36 -21.20 -8.10
C ILE A 240 15.51 -21.27 -7.09
N ALA A 241 15.36 -20.58 -5.97
CA ALA A 241 16.18 -20.74 -4.77
C ALA A 241 15.30 -21.17 -3.59
N ARG A 242 15.79 -22.08 -2.76
CA ARG A 242 15.02 -22.70 -1.67
C ARG A 242 15.81 -22.60 -0.37
N VAL A 243 15.24 -21.94 0.63
CA VAL A 243 15.90 -21.56 1.88
C VAL A 243 15.21 -22.26 3.06
N PRO A 244 15.79 -23.34 3.62
CA PRO A 244 15.18 -24.11 4.70
C PRO A 244 15.39 -23.41 6.05
N VAL A 245 14.53 -22.45 6.36
CA VAL A 245 14.65 -21.53 7.51
C VAL A 245 14.69 -22.28 8.84
N SER A 246 13.84 -23.30 9.02
CA SER A 246 13.72 -24.02 10.30
C SER A 246 14.88 -25.00 10.59
N ASP A 247 15.71 -25.30 9.60
CA ASP A 247 16.76 -26.33 9.73
C ASP A 247 18.08 -25.76 10.26
N VAL A 248 18.16 -24.44 10.37
CA VAL A 248 19.34 -23.70 10.82
C VAL A 248 19.01 -22.96 12.12
N PRO A 249 19.93 -22.91 13.09
CA PRO A 249 19.72 -22.11 14.30
C PRO A 249 19.39 -20.65 13.97
N ARG A 250 18.46 -20.06 14.72
CA ARG A 250 18.07 -18.66 14.53
C ARG A 250 19.27 -17.73 14.61
N GLY A 251 19.33 -16.79 13.66
CA GLY A 251 20.41 -15.79 13.56
C GLY A 251 21.70 -16.29 12.92
N ALA A 252 21.84 -17.58 12.62
CA ALA A 252 22.94 -18.07 11.80
C ALA A 252 22.67 -17.80 10.31
N LEU A 253 23.75 -17.59 9.55
CA LEU A 253 23.67 -17.47 8.10
C LEU A 253 23.26 -18.82 7.49
N ILE A 254 22.24 -18.82 6.66
CA ILE A 254 21.79 -20.01 5.94
C ILE A 254 22.57 -20.16 4.64
N GLU A 255 23.25 -21.29 4.44
CA GLU A 255 23.88 -21.63 3.16
C GLU A 255 22.94 -22.48 2.31
N ALA A 256 22.12 -21.82 1.50
CA ALA A 256 21.13 -22.40 0.58
C ALA A 256 21.64 -22.38 -0.88
N THR A 257 22.90 -22.80 -1.07
CA THR A 257 23.57 -22.82 -2.38
C THR A 257 23.56 -24.20 -3.05
N SER A 258 23.13 -25.24 -2.32
CA SER A 258 22.88 -26.58 -2.86
C SER A 258 21.46 -26.69 -3.42
N HIS A 259 21.27 -27.55 -4.42
CA HIS A 259 19.96 -27.74 -5.03
C HIS A 259 19.07 -28.63 -4.14
N LEU A 260 18.05 -28.03 -3.53
CA LEU A 260 16.98 -28.75 -2.83
C LEU A 260 15.82 -28.97 -3.80
N ALA A 261 15.75 -30.14 -4.44
CA ALA A 261 14.79 -30.39 -5.52
C ALA A 261 13.33 -30.60 -5.08
N ASN A 262 13.10 -31.09 -3.87
CA ASN A 262 11.77 -31.51 -3.40
C ASN A 262 11.36 -30.75 -2.11
N PRO A 263 10.29 -29.94 -2.15
CA PRO A 263 9.78 -29.23 -0.97
C PRO A 263 8.88 -30.09 -0.06
N ALA A 264 8.47 -31.30 -0.49
CA ALA A 264 7.56 -32.18 0.25
C ALA A 264 7.91 -32.43 1.74
N PRO A 265 9.19 -32.45 2.18
CA PRO A 265 9.51 -32.58 3.61
C PRO A 265 8.96 -31.45 4.49
N TYR A 266 8.65 -30.29 3.91
CA TYR A 266 8.17 -29.09 4.61
C TYR A 266 6.66 -28.91 4.46
N GLU A 267 6.05 -29.40 3.38
CA GLU A 267 4.64 -29.20 3.07
C GLU A 267 3.71 -29.63 4.23
N GLY A 268 2.86 -28.69 4.67
CA GLY A 268 1.88 -28.94 5.74
C GLY A 268 2.47 -29.25 7.12
N ARG A 269 3.79 -29.12 7.31
CA ARG A 269 4.46 -29.40 8.58
C ARG A 269 4.44 -28.18 9.49
N PRO A 270 3.93 -28.29 10.74
CA PRO A 270 3.85 -27.17 11.66
C PRO A 270 5.20 -26.75 12.25
N ASP A 271 6.18 -27.65 12.28
CA ASP A 271 7.52 -27.49 12.85
C ASP A 271 8.60 -27.15 11.82
N ARG A 272 8.22 -27.03 10.54
CA ARG A 272 9.15 -26.80 9.44
C ARG A 272 8.77 -25.55 8.65
N CYS A 273 9.78 -24.86 8.15
CA CYS A 273 9.62 -23.74 7.23
C CYS A 273 10.71 -23.78 6.15
N LEU A 274 10.26 -23.72 4.90
CA LEU A 274 11.07 -23.55 3.72
C LEU A 274 10.50 -22.37 2.92
N LEU A 275 11.34 -21.39 2.61
CA LEU A 275 10.98 -20.34 1.66
C LEU A 275 11.50 -20.68 0.27
N GLU A 276 10.62 -20.68 -0.72
CA GLU A 276 10.96 -20.79 -2.13
C GLU A 276 10.88 -19.41 -2.78
N PHE A 277 11.98 -18.98 -3.39
CA PHE A 277 12.10 -17.75 -4.16
C PHE A 277 12.18 -18.11 -5.64
N ARG A 278 11.19 -17.70 -6.43
CA ARG A 278 11.01 -18.07 -7.84
C ARG A 278 11.02 -16.83 -8.72
N LEU A 279 11.95 -16.78 -9.66
CA LEU A 279 11.95 -15.79 -10.75
C LEU A 279 10.93 -16.24 -11.81
N SER A 280 9.68 -15.79 -11.69
CA SER A 280 8.56 -16.28 -12.51
C SER A 280 8.38 -15.52 -13.83
N GLU A 281 8.68 -14.22 -13.82
CA GLU A 281 8.62 -13.32 -14.99
C GLU A 281 9.81 -12.35 -14.97
N PRO A 282 10.10 -11.64 -16.09
CA PRO A 282 11.00 -10.50 -16.06
C PRO A 282 10.58 -9.53 -14.95
N GLU A 283 11.54 -9.17 -14.10
CA GLU A 283 11.36 -8.24 -12.98
C GLU A 283 10.39 -8.68 -11.89
N THR A 284 10.04 -9.97 -11.83
CA THR A 284 9.13 -10.50 -10.82
C THR A 284 9.79 -11.64 -10.05
N LEU A 285 9.73 -11.55 -8.73
CA LEU A 285 10.13 -12.58 -7.79
C LEU A 285 8.92 -13.02 -6.98
N GLU A 286 8.54 -14.28 -7.11
CA GLU A 286 7.52 -14.89 -6.26
C GLU A 286 8.17 -15.55 -5.05
N VAL A 287 7.55 -15.38 -3.89
CA VAL A 287 7.95 -16.03 -2.66
C VAL A 287 6.82 -16.95 -2.20
N LEU A 288 7.16 -18.18 -1.84
CA LEU A 288 6.24 -19.19 -1.36
C LEU A 288 6.78 -19.85 -0.09
N THR A 289 5.94 -19.94 0.92
CA THR A 289 6.24 -20.59 2.20
C THR A 289 5.70 -22.01 2.16
N HIS A 290 6.59 -22.97 2.35
CA HIS A 290 6.24 -24.39 2.55
C HIS A 290 6.38 -24.73 4.03
N GLY A 291 5.31 -25.26 4.61
CA GLY A 291 5.23 -25.55 6.06
C GLY A 291 4.43 -24.51 6.81
N SER A 292 4.92 -24.01 7.94
CA SER A 292 4.23 -23.00 8.75
C SER A 292 5.02 -21.70 8.85
N ALA A 293 4.31 -20.56 8.78
CA ALA A 293 4.89 -19.24 9.00
C ALA A 293 5.50 -19.11 10.41
N ASP A 294 4.88 -19.74 11.41
CA ASP A 294 5.37 -19.76 12.79
C ASP A 294 6.74 -20.46 12.89
N ALA A 295 6.95 -21.57 12.15
CA ALA A 295 8.23 -22.26 12.11
C ALA A 295 9.33 -21.46 11.41
N CYS A 296 8.98 -20.46 10.59
CA CYS A 296 9.95 -19.50 10.04
C CYS A 296 10.49 -18.57 11.13
N GLY A 297 9.83 -18.50 12.29
CA GLY A 297 10.23 -17.64 13.40
C GLY A 297 9.96 -16.16 13.14
N PHE A 298 9.04 -15.84 12.22
CA PHE A 298 8.65 -14.47 11.91
C PHE A 298 7.70 -13.91 12.97
N GLY A 299 7.57 -12.58 12.99
CA GLY A 299 6.60 -11.90 13.84
C GLY A 299 5.17 -12.37 13.57
N ALA A 300 4.29 -12.20 14.56
CA ALA A 300 2.89 -12.58 14.42
C ALA A 300 2.25 -11.94 13.18
N ARG A 301 1.52 -12.74 12.39
CA ARG A 301 0.81 -12.36 11.16
C ARG A 301 1.69 -12.00 9.96
N VAL A 302 3.01 -12.11 10.09
CA VAL A 302 3.92 -11.89 8.97
C VAL A 302 3.82 -13.08 8.00
N THR A 303 3.59 -12.77 6.72
CA THR A 303 3.63 -13.74 5.64
C THR A 303 4.64 -13.28 4.58
N ALA A 304 5.47 -14.21 4.12
CA ALA A 304 6.40 -13.96 3.03
C ALA A 304 5.71 -14.07 1.66
N ASP A 305 4.58 -14.78 1.57
CA ASP A 305 4.00 -15.25 0.32
C ASP A 305 3.48 -14.13 -0.56
N GLY A 306 3.91 -14.10 -1.81
CA GLY A 306 3.38 -13.20 -2.83
C GLY A 306 4.37 -12.87 -3.94
N ALA A 307 3.95 -11.99 -4.83
CA ALA A 307 4.78 -11.44 -5.90
C ALA A 307 5.45 -10.14 -5.45
N TYR A 308 6.76 -10.06 -5.68
CA TYR A 308 7.62 -8.91 -5.45
C TYR A 308 8.17 -8.44 -6.80
N TYR A 309 8.26 -7.13 -6.97
CA TYR A 309 8.59 -6.52 -8.25
C TYR A 309 9.90 -5.76 -8.15
N LEU A 310 10.71 -5.82 -9.21
CA LEU A 310 12.00 -5.14 -9.27
C LEU A 310 11.83 -3.65 -9.03
N LYS A 311 12.59 -3.13 -8.08
CA LYS A 311 12.76 -1.71 -7.81
C LYS A 311 14.23 -1.37 -8.07
N THR A 312 14.45 -0.35 -8.88
CA THR A 312 15.77 0.25 -9.12
C THR A 312 15.84 1.56 -8.34
N ASP A 313 17.02 1.89 -7.80
CA ASP A 313 17.22 3.21 -7.21
C ASP A 313 16.91 4.28 -8.27
N SER A 314 16.16 5.31 -7.87
CA SER A 314 15.88 6.51 -8.68
C SER A 314 17.03 7.51 -8.60
#